data_AF-A0A2H5QR44-F1
#
_entry.id   AF-A0A2H5QR44-F1
#
_cell.length_a   1.000
_cell.length_b   1.000
_cell.length_c   1.000
_cell.angle_alpha   90.00
_cell.angle_beta   90.00
_cell.angle_gamma   90.00
#
_symmetry.space_group_name_H-M   'P 1'
#
loop_
_entity.id
_entity.type
_entity.pdbx_description
1 polymer ?
#
loop_
_entity_poly.entity_id
_entity_poly.type
_entity_poly.pdbx_seq_one_letter_code
_entity_poly.pdbx_strand_id
1 'polypeptide(L)'
;MGLISENLPHGASELDVDVEMKVIAQKLHELKTEGASQNEITLSTKALGIERNTNVLLARSAQGILPCLVGDTNTIMDVIPVDMVVNAIIVAIVAHAKQPSDVNIYQEGSSLRNPVTLGSILDYNFDYFQKKPWINKHGKPVKASKVIFLSNIASFNRYIQIRYLLPLKVCSEPQYIYITEDLSAQLSTI
;
A
#
# COMPACT_ATOMS: atom_id res chain seq x y z
N MET A 1 7.47 15.68 -17.09
CA MET A 1 8.63 15.29 -16.27
C MET A 1 8.05 14.38 -15.18
N GLY A 2 7.88 13.09 -15.36
CA GLY A 2 8.79 12.10 -15.94
C GLY A 2 9.14 11.10 -14.85
N LEU A 3 8.13 10.48 -14.22
CA LEU A 3 8.34 9.35 -13.32
C LEU A 3 8.07 8.08 -14.12
N ILE A 4 9.18 7.54 -14.63
CA ILE A 4 9.50 6.12 -14.83
C ILE A 4 8.29 5.24 -15.19
N SER A 5 8.13 5.03 -16.50
CA SER A 5 7.56 3.81 -17.07
C SER A 5 8.44 2.62 -16.67
N GLU A 6 8.25 2.07 -15.48
CA GLU A 6 8.70 0.72 -15.19
C GLU A 6 7.65 -0.24 -15.71
N ASN A 7 8.08 -1.16 -16.58
CA ASN A 7 7.28 -2.24 -17.12
C ASN A 7 6.61 -3.00 -15.96
N LEU A 8 5.31 -2.73 -15.73
CA LEU A 8 4.48 -3.67 -14.99
C LEU A 8 4.51 -5.00 -15.76
N PRO A 9 4.82 -6.13 -15.10
CA PRO A 9 4.82 -7.43 -15.76
C PRO A 9 3.47 -7.63 -16.46
N HIS A 10 3.51 -8.09 -17.73
CA HIS A 10 2.31 -8.51 -18.44
C HIS A 10 1.57 -9.55 -17.58
N GLY A 11 0.42 -9.15 -17.07
CA GLY A 11 -0.27 -9.82 -15.97
C GLY A 11 -0.71 -8.90 -14.84
N ALA A 12 -0.60 -7.57 -14.98
CA ALA A 12 -1.28 -6.62 -14.11
C ALA A 12 -2.78 -7.00 -14.04
N SER A 13 -3.18 -7.48 -12.87
CA SER A 13 -4.51 -7.97 -12.56
C SER A 13 -5.55 -6.91 -12.92
N GLU A 14 -6.28 -7.15 -14.00
CA GLU A 14 -7.57 -6.53 -14.24
C GLU A 14 -8.45 -6.70 -13.00
N LEU A 15 -9.29 -5.71 -12.69
CA LEU A 15 -10.26 -5.80 -11.61
C LEU A 15 -11.32 -6.85 -11.99
N ASP A 16 -11.03 -8.11 -11.71
CA ASP A 16 -11.89 -9.24 -12.01
C ASP A 16 -12.78 -9.54 -10.80
N VAL A 17 -14.06 -9.20 -10.93
CA VAL A 17 -15.07 -9.39 -9.88
C VAL A 17 -15.24 -10.86 -9.54
N ASP A 18 -15.11 -11.77 -10.50
CA ASP A 18 -15.24 -13.20 -10.26
C ASP A 18 -14.04 -13.74 -9.48
N VAL A 19 -12.84 -13.23 -9.77
CA VAL A 19 -11.63 -13.53 -8.98
C VAL A 19 -11.77 -13.01 -7.55
N GLU A 20 -12.21 -11.77 -7.34
CA GLU A 20 -12.40 -11.22 -6.00
C GLU A 20 -13.49 -11.97 -5.22
N MET A 21 -14.60 -12.33 -5.87
CA MET A 21 -15.65 -13.16 -5.27
C MET A 21 -15.14 -14.54 -4.87
N LYS A 22 -14.27 -15.15 -5.69
CA LYS A 22 -13.63 -16.43 -5.38
C LYS A 22 -12.68 -16.34 -4.20
N VAL A 23 -11.88 -15.26 -4.11
CA VAL A 23 -10.98 -15.01 -2.97
C VAL A 23 -11.77 -14.86 -1.67
N ILE A 24 -12.87 -14.11 -1.69
CA ILE A 24 -13.74 -13.95 -0.52
C ILE A 24 -14.40 -15.28 -0.13
N ALA A 25 -14.95 -16.01 -1.10
CA ALA A 25 -15.60 -17.30 -0.87
C ALA A 25 -14.63 -18.32 -0.28
N GLN A 26 -13.40 -18.39 -0.80
CA GLN A 26 -12.35 -19.25 -0.27
C GLN A 26 -12.02 -18.88 1.17
N LYS A 27 -11.80 -17.59 1.46
CA LYS A 27 -11.45 -17.15 2.81
C LYS A 27 -12.56 -17.43 3.83
N LEU A 28 -13.81 -17.25 3.42
CA LEU A 28 -14.97 -17.58 4.23
C LEU A 28 -15.08 -19.08 4.51
N HIS A 29 -14.78 -19.93 3.53
CA HIS A 29 -14.76 -21.38 3.71
C HIS A 29 -13.69 -21.79 4.73
N GLU A 30 -12.45 -21.30 4.58
CA GLU A 30 -11.34 -21.55 5.51
C GLU A 30 -11.72 -21.19 6.96
N LEU A 31 -12.23 -19.97 7.18
CA LEU A 31 -12.60 -19.50 8.52
C LEU A 31 -13.75 -20.30 9.14
N LYS A 32 -14.70 -20.75 8.31
CA LYS A 32 -15.79 -21.63 8.77
C LYS A 32 -15.27 -23.02 9.14
N THR A 33 -14.32 -23.57 8.38
CA THR A 33 -13.69 -24.87 8.70
C THR A 33 -12.84 -24.81 9.97
N GLU A 34 -12.26 -23.65 10.29
CA GLU A 34 -11.51 -23.42 11.53
C GLU A 34 -12.41 -23.16 12.76
N GLY A 35 -13.74 -23.15 12.59
CA GLY A 35 -14.68 -22.87 13.68
C GLY A 35 -14.64 -21.43 14.18
N ALA A 36 -14.17 -20.48 13.35
CA ALA A 36 -14.05 -19.08 13.72
C ALA A 36 -15.40 -18.46 14.09
N SER A 37 -15.38 -17.58 15.09
CA SER A 37 -16.55 -16.82 15.52
C SER A 37 -16.99 -15.78 14.49
N GLN A 38 -18.24 -15.32 14.56
CA GLN A 38 -18.75 -14.28 13.66
C GLN A 38 -17.95 -12.96 13.72
N ASN A 39 -17.38 -12.64 14.90
CA ASN A 39 -16.51 -11.49 15.07
C ASN A 39 -15.17 -11.67 14.37
N GLU A 40 -14.56 -12.86 14.45
CA GLU A 40 -13.29 -13.17 13.77
C GLU A 40 -13.45 -13.20 12.26
N ILE A 41 -14.58 -13.73 11.77
CA ILE A 41 -14.93 -13.68 10.35
C ILE A 41 -15.01 -12.22 9.90
N THR A 42 -15.74 -11.38 10.63
CA THR A 42 -15.89 -9.95 10.30
C THR A 42 -14.55 -9.21 10.31
N LEU A 43 -13.70 -9.45 11.31
CA LEU A 43 -12.37 -8.85 11.39
C LEU A 43 -11.46 -9.29 10.24
N SER A 44 -11.48 -10.57 9.91
CA SER A 44 -10.66 -11.13 8.83
C SER A 44 -11.10 -10.63 7.46
N THR A 45 -12.41 -10.55 7.19
CA THR A 45 -12.92 -9.99 5.92
C THR A 45 -12.59 -8.50 5.79
N LYS A 46 -12.68 -7.73 6.88
CA LYS A 46 -12.24 -6.32 6.88
C LYS A 46 -10.74 -6.20 6.62
N ALA A 47 -9.92 -6.99 7.28
CA ALA A 47 -8.47 -6.98 7.09
C ALA A 47 -8.09 -7.30 5.62
N LEU A 48 -8.72 -8.32 5.04
CA LEU A 48 -8.51 -8.72 3.65
C LEU A 48 -8.88 -7.61 2.66
N GLY A 49 -10.03 -6.96 2.86
CA GLY A 49 -10.47 -5.85 2.01
C GLY A 49 -9.49 -4.67 2.06
N ILE A 50 -8.95 -4.35 3.24
CA ILE A 50 -7.96 -3.28 3.35
C ILE A 50 -6.62 -3.70 2.71
N GLU A 51 -6.16 -4.94 2.91
CA GLU A 51 -4.91 -5.43 2.31
C GLU A 51 -4.94 -5.42 0.78
N ARG A 52 -6.09 -5.73 0.17
CA ARG A 52 -6.23 -5.83 -1.30
C ARG A 52 -6.59 -4.51 -1.97
N ASN A 53 -7.45 -3.69 -1.35
CA ASN A 53 -7.99 -2.48 -1.99
C ASN A 53 -7.24 -1.20 -1.58
N THR A 54 -6.48 -1.23 -0.49
CA THR A 54 -5.73 -0.05 -0.03
C THR A 54 -4.30 -0.12 -0.54
N ASN A 55 -3.78 1.03 -0.95
CA ASN A 55 -2.37 1.16 -1.31
C ASN A 55 -1.49 0.56 -0.20
N VAL A 56 -0.59 -0.36 -0.58
CA VAL A 56 0.29 -1.10 0.33
C VAL A 56 1.07 -0.14 1.23
N LEU A 57 1.49 1.02 0.73
CA LEU A 57 2.17 2.05 1.51
C LEU A 57 1.31 2.55 2.69
N LEU A 58 0.04 2.84 2.41
CA LEU A 58 -0.94 3.32 3.39
C LEU A 58 -1.34 2.22 4.38
N ALA A 59 -1.45 0.98 3.91
CA ALA A 59 -1.76 -0.16 4.79
C ALA A 59 -0.60 -0.48 5.74
N ARG A 60 0.66 -0.48 5.25
CA ARG A 60 1.83 -0.82 6.07
C ARG A 60 2.22 0.28 7.05
N SER A 61 2.00 1.55 6.69
CA SER A 61 2.14 2.67 7.62
C SER A 61 1.09 2.62 8.72
N ALA A 62 -0.17 2.35 8.40
CA ALA A 62 -1.25 2.15 9.37
C ALA A 62 -0.97 1.01 10.38
N GLN A 63 -0.36 -0.08 9.91
CA GLN A 63 0.05 -1.21 10.75
C GLN A 63 1.34 -0.94 11.54
N GLY A 64 1.98 0.22 11.36
CA GLY A 64 3.25 0.56 11.98
C GLY A 64 4.43 -0.32 11.54
N ILE A 65 4.24 -1.08 10.46
CA ILE A 65 5.25 -1.99 9.88
C ILE A 65 6.24 -1.22 9.03
N LEU A 66 5.83 -0.11 8.42
CA LEU A 66 6.68 0.72 7.59
C LEU A 66 7.34 1.83 8.42
N PRO A 67 8.64 1.71 8.78
CA PRO A 67 9.30 2.66 9.65
C PRO A 67 9.76 3.93 8.91
N CYS A 68 10.17 3.79 7.65
CA CYS A 68 10.70 4.88 6.85
C CYS A 68 10.46 4.68 5.36
N LEU A 69 10.45 5.78 4.61
CA LEU A 69 10.34 5.82 3.16
C LEU A 69 11.33 6.83 2.58
N VAL A 70 11.89 6.52 1.41
CA VAL A 70 12.62 7.51 0.61
C VAL A 70 11.64 8.19 -0.33
N GLY A 71 11.59 9.52 -0.28
CA GLY A 71 10.73 10.30 -1.16
C GLY A 71 10.63 11.75 -0.72
N ASP A 72 10.27 12.62 -1.65
CA ASP A 72 9.99 14.02 -1.35
C ASP A 72 8.54 14.17 -0.87
N THR A 73 8.36 14.60 0.37
CA THR A 73 7.04 14.83 0.98
C THR A 73 6.26 15.92 0.26
N ASN A 74 6.93 16.82 -0.47
CA ASN A 74 6.31 17.88 -1.25
C ASN A 74 5.82 17.43 -2.62
N THR A 75 6.07 16.16 -2.99
CA THR A 75 5.55 15.57 -4.24
C THR A 75 4.04 15.70 -4.27
N ILE A 76 3.53 16.40 -5.28
CA ILE A 76 2.09 16.52 -5.54
C ILE A 76 1.60 15.19 -6.10
N MET A 77 0.53 14.65 -5.52
CA MET A 77 -0.06 13.37 -5.87
C MET A 77 -1.42 13.63 -6.54
N ASP A 78 -1.64 13.02 -7.71
CA ASP A 78 -2.95 13.01 -8.34
C ASP A 78 -3.88 12.07 -7.59
N VAL A 79 -4.68 12.63 -6.68
CA VAL A 79 -5.71 11.91 -5.94
C VAL A 79 -7.08 12.28 -6.53
N ILE A 80 -7.70 11.32 -7.21
CA ILE A 80 -9.03 11.47 -7.78
C ILE A 80 -9.98 10.57 -6.98
N PRO A 81 -11.06 11.12 -6.39
CA PRO A 81 -11.99 10.31 -5.64
C PRO A 81 -12.80 9.41 -6.60
N VAL A 82 -13.13 8.19 -6.14
CA VAL A 82 -13.69 7.13 -6.99
C VAL A 82 -15.02 7.53 -7.64
N ASP A 83 -15.84 8.32 -6.95
CA ASP A 83 -17.11 8.81 -7.45
C ASP A 83 -16.95 9.73 -8.67
N MET A 84 -15.88 10.52 -8.76
CA MET A 84 -15.59 11.32 -9.95
C MET A 84 -15.25 10.43 -11.14
N VAL A 85 -14.38 9.43 -10.94
CA VAL A 85 -14.00 8.46 -11.99
C VAL A 85 -15.23 7.73 -12.52
N VAL A 86 -16.10 7.25 -11.64
CA VAL A 86 -17.34 6.56 -12.03
C VAL A 86 -18.27 7.49 -12.81
N ASN A 87 -18.48 8.72 -12.34
CA ASN A 87 -19.33 9.69 -13.02
C ASN A 87 -18.79 10.02 -14.42
N ALA A 88 -17.48 10.18 -14.55
CA ALA A 88 -16.84 10.46 -15.82
C ALA A 88 -17.02 9.33 -16.84
N ILE A 89 -16.87 8.08 -16.39
CA ILE A 89 -17.12 6.89 -17.20
C ILE A 89 -18.57 6.89 -17.70
N ILE A 90 -19.54 7.14 -16.80
CA ILE A 90 -20.96 7.19 -17.18
C ILE A 90 -21.21 8.28 -18.23
N VAL A 91 -20.66 9.48 -18.03
CA VAL A 91 -20.82 10.59 -18.97
C VAL A 91 -20.17 10.27 -20.32
N ALA A 92 -18.98 9.68 -20.34
CA ALA A 92 -18.30 9.27 -21.56
C ALA A 92 -19.12 8.24 -22.35
N ILE A 93 -19.70 7.24 -21.67
CA ILE A 93 -20.59 6.24 -22.28
C ILE A 93 -21.81 6.92 -22.91
N VAL A 94 -22.49 7.80 -22.16
CA VAL A 94 -23.70 8.47 -22.63
C VAL A 94 -23.42 9.40 -23.81
N ALA A 95 -22.32 10.16 -23.77
CA ALA A 95 -21.93 11.09 -24.83
C ALA A 95 -21.64 10.39 -26.17
N HIS A 96 -21.17 9.14 -26.12
CA HIS A 96 -20.80 8.35 -27.30
C HIS A 96 -21.74 7.20 -27.62
N ALA A 97 -22.87 7.07 -26.92
CA ALA A 97 -23.80 5.94 -27.06
C ALA A 97 -24.36 5.73 -28.49
N LYS A 98 -24.28 6.75 -29.37
CA LYS A 98 -24.79 6.70 -30.75
C LYS A 98 -23.71 6.92 -31.82
N GLN A 99 -22.44 7.06 -31.44
CA GLN A 99 -21.36 7.36 -32.37
C GLN A 99 -20.66 6.06 -32.81
N PRO A 100 -20.62 5.73 -34.11
CA PRO A 100 -19.85 4.59 -34.57
C PRO A 100 -18.36 4.93 -34.58
N SER A 101 -17.60 4.19 -33.76
CA SER A 101 -16.19 3.83 -34.02
C SER A 101 -15.15 4.95 -34.17
N ASP A 102 -15.15 5.94 -33.28
CA ASP A 102 -13.96 6.76 -33.01
C ASP A 102 -13.42 6.44 -31.60
N VAL A 103 -12.12 6.18 -31.47
CA VAL A 103 -11.46 5.98 -30.18
C VAL A 103 -11.39 7.32 -29.45
N ASN A 104 -12.19 7.47 -28.40
CA ASN A 104 -12.21 8.67 -27.56
C ASN A 104 -11.39 8.44 -26.28
N ILE A 105 -10.38 9.27 -26.05
CA ILE A 105 -9.53 9.20 -24.86
C ILE A 105 -9.95 10.33 -23.90
N TYR A 106 -10.32 9.95 -22.68
CA TYR A 106 -10.66 10.88 -21.60
C TYR A 106 -9.58 10.81 -20.52
N GLN A 107 -9.04 11.97 -20.15
CA GLN A 107 -8.10 12.09 -19.04
C GLN A 107 -8.76 12.84 -17.90
N GLU A 108 -8.86 12.17 -16.75
CA GLU A 108 -9.22 12.81 -15.50
C GLU A 108 -7.95 13.10 -14.70
N GLY A 109 -7.87 14.31 -14.15
CA GLY A 109 -6.74 14.76 -13.35
C GLY A 109 -7.23 15.50 -12.12
N SER A 110 -6.42 15.49 -11.07
CA SER A 110 -6.71 16.30 -9.89
C SER A 110 -6.38 17.78 -10.16
N SER A 111 -7.03 18.70 -9.47
CA SER A 111 -6.82 20.14 -9.68
C SER A 111 -5.58 20.64 -8.92
N LEU A 112 -4.76 21.48 -9.58
CA LEU A 112 -3.67 22.20 -8.93
C LEU A 112 -4.11 23.32 -7.96
N ARG A 113 -5.42 23.62 -7.88
CA ARG A 113 -5.94 24.64 -6.94
C ARG A 113 -5.81 24.22 -5.48
N ASN A 114 -5.89 22.92 -5.19
CA ASN A 114 -5.72 22.37 -3.86
C ASN A 114 -4.92 21.06 -3.95
N PRO A 115 -3.60 21.15 -4.20
CA PRO A 115 -2.78 19.99 -4.44
C PRO A 115 -2.64 19.17 -3.15
N VAL A 116 -2.82 17.86 -3.27
CA VAL A 116 -2.56 16.93 -2.17
C VAL A 116 -1.13 16.43 -2.30
N THR A 117 -0.32 16.59 -1.26
CA THR A 117 1.06 16.10 -1.26
C THR A 117 1.17 14.71 -0.65
N LEU A 118 2.24 13.99 -0.97
CA LEU A 118 2.56 12.70 -0.36
C LEU A 118 2.63 12.80 1.18
N GLY A 119 3.22 13.89 1.68
CA GLY A 119 3.26 14.18 3.12
C GLY A 119 1.86 14.27 3.72
N SER A 120 0.96 15.05 3.10
CA SER A 120 -0.42 15.20 3.56
C SER A 120 -1.19 13.88 3.54
N ILE A 121 -1.02 13.03 2.52
CA ILE A 121 -1.67 11.71 2.47
C ILE A 121 -1.26 10.85 3.67
N LEU A 122 0.04 10.80 3.99
CA LEU A 122 0.52 10.00 5.13
C LEU A 122 0.11 10.60 6.47
N ASP A 123 0.02 11.93 6.59
CA ASP A 123 -0.49 12.59 7.79
C ASP A 123 -1.98 12.29 7.99
N TYR A 124 -2.80 12.37 6.93
CA TYR A 124 -4.21 11.98 6.98
C TYR A 124 -4.39 10.50 7.33
N ASN A 125 -3.54 9.63 6.77
CA ASN A 125 -3.52 8.21 7.09
C ASN A 125 -3.21 7.99 8.58
N PHE A 126 -2.15 8.62 9.08
CA PHE A 126 -1.74 8.52 10.47
C PHE A 126 -2.84 9.01 11.42
N ASP A 127 -3.42 10.18 11.17
CA ASP A 127 -4.51 10.75 11.98
C ASP A 127 -5.75 9.85 11.99
N TYR A 128 -6.10 9.27 10.84
CA TYR A 128 -7.21 8.34 10.72
C TYR A 128 -6.96 7.09 11.58
N PHE A 129 -5.80 6.45 11.44
CA PHE A 129 -5.48 5.21 12.15
C PHE A 129 -5.10 5.43 13.62
N GLN A 130 -4.76 6.66 14.03
CA GLN A 130 -4.65 7.01 15.44
C GLN A 130 -6.03 7.01 16.12
N LYS A 131 -7.05 7.55 15.44
CA LYS A 131 -8.44 7.58 15.94
C LYS A 131 -9.18 6.25 15.78
N LYS A 132 -8.85 5.50 14.72
CA LYS A 132 -9.42 4.19 14.40
C LYS A 132 -8.30 3.17 14.15
N PRO A 133 -7.69 2.65 15.23
CA PRO A 133 -6.57 1.73 15.13
C PRO A 133 -6.90 0.52 14.28
N TRP A 134 -5.91 0.07 13.51
CA TRP A 134 -5.99 -1.23 12.85
C TRP A 134 -6.13 -2.32 13.90
N ILE A 135 -7.08 -3.24 13.74
CA ILE A 135 -7.25 -4.37 14.65
C ILE A 135 -6.50 -5.58 14.08
N ASN A 136 -5.53 -6.11 14.82
CA ASN A 136 -4.80 -7.28 14.39
C ASN A 136 -5.65 -8.57 14.52
N LYS A 137 -5.10 -9.69 14.03
CA LYS A 137 -5.74 -11.01 14.11
C LYS A 137 -6.09 -11.48 15.54
N HIS A 138 -5.53 -10.84 16.56
CA HIS A 138 -5.78 -11.14 17.98
C HIS A 138 -6.77 -10.16 18.62
N GLY A 139 -7.46 -9.33 17.84
CA GLY A 139 -8.39 -8.33 18.34
C GLY A 139 -7.73 -7.13 19.03
N LYS A 140 -6.39 -7.01 18.98
CA LYS A 140 -5.67 -5.91 19.63
C LYS A 140 -5.46 -4.73 18.67
N PRO A 141 -5.66 -3.49 19.12
CA PRO A 141 -5.36 -2.32 18.32
C PRO A 141 -3.86 -2.20 18.09
N VAL A 142 -3.47 -2.03 16.83
CA VAL A 142 -2.10 -1.75 16.42
C VAL A 142 -1.85 -0.26 16.53
N LYS A 143 -0.75 0.10 17.18
CA LYS A 143 -0.34 1.49 17.30
C LYS A 143 0.21 1.96 15.95
N ALA A 144 -0.52 2.86 15.29
CA ALA A 144 -0.01 3.55 14.12
C ALA A 144 1.28 4.33 14.48
N SER A 145 2.27 4.28 13.61
CA SER A 145 3.50 5.05 13.72
C SER A 145 3.62 6.00 12.54
N LYS A 146 4.18 7.19 12.79
CA LYS A 146 4.47 8.14 11.71
C LYS A 146 5.67 7.61 10.92
N VAL A 147 5.52 7.58 9.59
CA VAL A 147 6.59 7.17 8.68
C VAL A 147 7.69 8.23 8.67
N ILE A 148 8.95 7.80 8.84
CA ILE A 148 10.10 8.69 8.74
C ILE A 148 10.45 8.89 7.26
N PHE A 149 10.45 10.13 6.79
CA PHE A 149 10.90 10.44 5.44
C PHE A 149 12.39 10.69 5.40
N LEU A 150 13.06 10.05 4.43
CA LEU A 150 14.47 10.19 4.19
C LEU A 150 14.67 10.79 2.79
N SER A 151 15.48 11.85 2.72
CA SER A 151 15.64 12.66 1.52
C SER A 151 16.42 11.97 0.39
N ASN A 152 17.13 10.87 0.69
CA ASN A 152 17.93 10.13 -0.28
C ASN A 152 18.25 8.72 0.20
N ILE A 153 18.71 7.89 -0.74
CA ILE A 153 19.05 6.48 -0.51
C ILE A 153 20.20 6.29 0.50
N ALA A 154 21.17 7.22 0.55
CA ALA A 154 22.29 7.13 1.49
C ALA A 154 21.80 7.27 2.96
N SER A 155 20.86 8.16 3.20
CA SER A 155 20.23 8.36 4.52
C SER A 155 19.39 7.15 4.91
N PHE A 156 18.69 6.55 3.94
CA PHE A 156 17.97 5.29 4.12
C PHE A 156 18.89 4.14 4.49
N ASN A 157 19.94 3.90 3.72
CA ASN A 157 20.90 2.83 4.01
C ASN A 157 21.53 3.00 5.39
N ARG A 158 21.89 4.23 5.76
CA ARG A 158 22.41 4.54 7.11
C ARG A 158 21.38 4.25 8.20
N TYR A 159 20.13 4.67 8.01
CA TYR A 159 19.05 4.38 8.96
C TYR A 159 18.82 2.88 9.13
N ILE A 160 18.75 2.13 8.03
CA ILE A 160 18.57 0.67 8.05
C ILE A 160 19.74 -0.01 8.76
N GLN A 161 20.97 0.39 8.44
CA GLN A 161 22.17 -0.16 9.07
C GLN A 161 22.16 0.05 10.59
N ILE A 162 21.93 1.28 11.04
CA ILE A 162 21.99 1.61 12.48
C ILE A 162 20.82 0.99 13.24
N ARG A 163 19.59 1.11 12.71
CA ARG A 163 18.38 0.73 13.45
C ARG A 163 18.07 -0.76 13.40
N TYR A 164 18.46 -1.46 12.34
CA TYR A 164 18.06 -2.85 12.11
C TYR A 164 19.26 -3.80 11.97
N LEU A 165 20.24 -3.49 11.12
CA LEU A 165 21.33 -4.45 10.84
C LEU A 165 22.37 -4.56 11.97
N LEU A 166 22.76 -3.44 12.58
CA LEU A 166 23.74 -3.45 13.68
C LEU A 166 23.24 -4.25 14.90
N PRO A 167 22.01 -4.04 15.42
CA PRO A 167 21.49 -4.84 16.52
C PRO A 167 21.41 -6.33 16.18
N LEU A 168 21.03 -6.68 14.94
CA LEU A 168 20.99 -8.08 14.50
C LEU A 168 22.37 -8.74 14.55
N LYS A 169 23.41 -8.06 14.09
CA LYS A 169 24.80 -8.56 14.15
C LYS A 169 25.32 -8.73 15.58
N VAL A 170 24.88 -7.86 16.50
CA VAL A 170 25.27 -7.94 17.92
C VAL A 170 24.52 -9.05 18.65
N CYS A 171 23.26 -9.33 18.27
CA CYS A 171 22.43 -10.36 18.89
C CYS A 171 22.57 -11.75 18.25
N SER A 172 23.15 -11.87 17.06
CA SER A 172 23.43 -13.16 16.44
C SER A 172 24.65 -13.82 17.09
N GLU A 173 24.46 -15.02 17.65
CA GLU A 173 25.58 -15.87 18.11
C GLU A 173 26.60 -16.12 16.98
N PRO A 174 27.88 -16.39 17.30
CA PRO A 174 28.95 -16.49 16.31
C PRO A 174 28.75 -17.56 15.22
N GLN A 175 27.82 -18.51 15.39
CA GLN A 175 27.46 -19.48 14.35
C GLN A 175 26.62 -18.89 13.20
N TYR A 176 25.98 -17.72 13.38
CA TYR A 176 25.13 -17.07 12.37
C TYR A 176 25.83 -15.95 11.58
N ILE A 177 27.08 -15.63 11.90
CA ILE A 177 27.84 -14.52 11.28
C ILE A 177 28.01 -14.72 9.77
N TYR A 178 28.22 -15.96 9.32
CA TYR A 178 28.39 -16.30 7.89
C TYR A 178 27.18 -15.95 7.01
N ILE A 179 25.96 -15.99 7.55
CA ILE A 179 24.74 -15.65 6.79
C ILE A 179 24.59 -14.12 6.66
N THR A 180 25.08 -13.36 7.64
CA THR A 180 25.00 -11.89 7.62
C THR A 180 26.02 -11.24 6.69
N GLU A 181 27.15 -11.90 6.41
CA GLU A 181 28.14 -11.42 5.44
C GLU A 181 27.61 -11.52 4.01
N ASP A 182 26.99 -12.64 3.65
CA ASP A 182 26.42 -12.88 2.31
C ASP A 182 25.26 -11.91 1.99
N LEU A 183 24.38 -11.66 2.97
CA LEU A 183 23.31 -10.66 2.83
C LEU A 183 23.85 -9.23 2.70
N SER A 184 24.97 -8.91 3.36
CA SER A 184 25.58 -7.59 3.28
C SER A 184 26.29 -7.34 1.94
N ALA A 185 26.88 -8.37 1.34
CA ALA A 185 27.50 -8.31 0.01
C ALA A 185 26.45 -8.15 -1.11
N GLN A 186 25.28 -8.78 -0.95
CA GLN A 186 24.16 -8.61 -1.89
C GLN A 186 23.54 -7.21 -1.80
N LEU A 187 23.42 -6.62 -0.61
CA LEU A 187 22.89 -5.26 -0.43
C LEU A 187 23.86 -4.15 -0.83
N SER A 188 25.18 -4.41 -0.91
CA SER A 188 26.17 -3.43 -1.40
C SER A 188 26.27 -3.36 -2.93
N THR A 189 25.56 -4.22 -3.64
CA THR A 189 25.59 -4.33 -5.12
C THR A 189 24.33 -3.72 -5.77
N ILE A 190 23.39 -3.21 -4.97
CA ILE A 190 22.20 -2.44 -5.39
C ILE A 190 22.43 -0.97 -5.05
#